data_AF-A0A091LNI1-F1
#
_entry.id   AF-A0A091LNI1-F1
#
_cell.length_a   1.000
_cell.length_b   1.000
_cell.length_c   1.000
_cell.angle_alpha   90.00
_cell.angle_beta   90.00
_cell.angle_gamma   90.00
#
_symmetry.space_group_name_H-M   'P 1'
#
loop_
_entity.id
_entity.type
_entity.pdbx_description
1 polymer ?
#
loop_
_entity_poly.entity_id
_entity_poly.type
_entity_poly.pdbx_seq_one_letter_code
_entity_poly.pdbx_strand_id
1 'polypeptide(L)'
;LDGALRRAVGEFKDALRNSGSDGMGQISLEFYQKKKSRWPFSDECIPWELWTIKVNVVNLANEQERQICREKVGEKLCEKIINIVEVMNRHEYLPKMPTQSEVDNVFDTSLKDVQPYLYKISYQITDSLGTSVTTTMRRLIKDTLAL
;
A
#
# COMPACT_ATOMS: atom_id res chain seq x y z
N LEU A 1 -10.10 1.83 -12.11
CA LEU A 1 -8.81 1.92 -11.37
C LEU A 1 -8.63 3.30 -10.71
N ASP A 2 -8.50 4.40 -11.47
CA ASP A 2 -8.25 5.76 -10.92
C ASP A 2 -9.23 6.16 -9.79
N GLY A 3 -10.53 5.93 -9.97
CA GLY A 3 -11.52 6.24 -8.92
C GLY A 3 -11.30 5.49 -7.60
N ALA A 4 -10.79 4.24 -7.64
CA ALA A 4 -10.47 3.48 -6.44
C ALA A 4 -9.21 4.03 -5.75
N LEU A 5 -8.19 4.42 -6.53
CA LEU A 5 -6.97 5.05 -6.02
C LEU A 5 -7.29 6.39 -5.36
N ARG A 6 -8.09 7.24 -6.01
CA ARG A 6 -8.51 8.55 -5.47
C ARG A 6 -9.29 8.41 -4.18
N ARG A 7 -10.15 7.40 -4.07
CA ARG A 7 -10.88 7.11 -2.83
C ARG A 7 -9.92 6.79 -1.69
N ALA A 8 -9.03 5.82 -1.89
CA ALA A 8 -8.08 5.40 -0.86
C ALA A 8 -7.12 6.55 -0.43
N VAL A 9 -6.62 7.33 -1.40
CA VAL A 9 -5.78 8.50 -1.12
C VAL A 9 -6.57 9.59 -0.40
N GLY A 10 -7.84 9.79 -0.76
CA GLY A 10 -8.75 10.73 -0.10
C GLY A 10 -8.98 10.36 1.36
N GLU A 11 -9.31 9.11 1.64
CA GLU A 11 -9.49 8.55 2.99
C GLU A 11 -8.22 8.71 3.83
N PHE A 12 -7.05 8.37 3.27
CA PHE A 12 -5.76 8.57 3.94
C PHE A 12 -5.51 10.04 4.27
N LYS A 13 -5.72 10.95 3.31
CA LYS A 13 -5.53 12.40 3.49
C LYS A 13 -6.48 12.95 4.56
N ASP A 14 -7.74 12.50 4.59
CA ASP A 14 -8.70 12.94 5.61
C ASP A 14 -8.32 12.39 6.99
N ALA A 15 -7.90 11.13 7.09
CA ALA A 15 -7.40 10.54 8.34
C ALA A 15 -6.16 11.27 8.87
N LEU A 16 -5.22 11.64 8.00
CA LEU A 16 -3.99 12.36 8.35
C LEU A 16 -4.26 13.78 8.84
N ARG A 17 -5.30 14.45 8.32
CA ARG A 17 -5.70 15.79 8.79
C ARG A 17 -6.45 15.75 10.11
N ASN A 18 -7.22 14.68 10.35
CA ASN A 18 -8.12 14.56 11.50
C ASN A 18 -7.47 13.84 12.69
N SER A 19 -6.27 13.29 12.56
CA SER A 19 -5.61 12.52 13.61
C SER A 19 -5.14 13.36 14.79
N GLY A 20 -4.97 14.67 14.63
CA GLY A 20 -4.35 15.53 15.65
C GLY A 20 -2.88 15.19 15.92
N SER A 21 -2.28 14.33 15.08
CA SER A 21 -0.87 13.92 15.16
C SER A 21 0.06 14.92 14.47
N ASP A 22 1.37 14.68 14.51
CA ASP A 22 2.41 15.51 13.88
C ASP A 22 2.33 15.59 12.33
N GLY A 23 1.22 15.16 11.72
CA GLY A 23 1.04 15.17 10.27
C GLY A 23 1.82 14.06 9.56
N MET A 24 2.22 13.01 10.29
CA MET A 24 2.96 11.87 9.74
C MET A 24 2.06 10.65 9.52
N GLY A 25 2.26 10.00 8.37
CA GLY A 25 1.59 8.75 8.05
C GLY A 25 2.22 8.05 6.87
N GLN A 26 1.69 6.88 6.53
CA GLN A 26 2.12 6.13 5.36
C GLN A 26 0.95 5.46 4.66
N ILE A 27 1.06 5.34 3.35
CA ILE A 27 0.13 4.60 2.50
C ILE A 27 0.90 3.52 1.75
N SER A 28 0.35 2.32 1.70
CA SER A 28 0.97 1.13 1.15
C SER A 28 0.11 0.52 0.05
N LEU A 29 0.76 0.11 -1.03
CA LEU A 29 0.20 -0.70 -2.12
C LEU A 29 0.87 -2.07 -2.06
N GLU A 30 0.09 -3.09 -1.72
CA GLU A 30 0.57 -4.47 -1.65
C GLU A 30 -0.01 -5.28 -2.82
N PHE A 31 0.85 -5.90 -3.62
CA PHE A 31 0.45 -6.89 -4.61
C PHE A 31 0.53 -8.29 -4.02
N TYR A 32 -0.47 -9.12 -4.34
CA TYR A 32 -0.57 -10.47 -3.78
C TYR A 32 -1.08 -11.49 -4.81
N GLN A 33 -0.92 -12.77 -4.49
CA GLN A 33 -1.59 -13.87 -5.19
C GLN A 33 -2.52 -14.60 -4.23
N LYS A 34 -3.66 -15.09 -4.72
CA LYS A 34 -4.51 -16.00 -3.96
C LYS A 34 -3.98 -17.41 -4.09
N LYS A 35 -3.61 -18.02 -2.97
CA LYS A 35 -3.33 -19.44 -2.90
C LYS A 35 -4.59 -20.16 -2.45
N LYS A 36 -5.18 -20.91 -3.38
CA LYS A 36 -6.30 -21.80 -3.07
C LYS A 36 -5.79 -22.86 -2.10
N SER A 37 -6.37 -22.89 -0.91
CA SER A 37 -5.98 -23.87 0.08
C SER A 37 -6.86 -25.12 -0.06
N ARG A 38 -6.36 -26.28 0.40
CA ARG A 38 -7.20 -27.47 0.48
C ARG A 38 -8.05 -27.37 1.75
N TRP A 39 -9.32 -27.75 1.65
CA TRP A 39 -10.21 -27.84 2.81
C TRP A 39 -9.53 -28.65 3.93
N PRO A 40 -9.54 -28.18 5.19
CA PRO A 40 -10.42 -27.15 5.79
C PRO A 40 -9.80 -25.74 5.91
N PHE A 41 -8.72 -25.43 5.20
CA PHE A 41 -8.04 -24.14 5.33
C PHE A 41 -8.67 -23.06 4.43
N SER A 42 -8.63 -21.80 4.88
CA SER A 42 -9.05 -20.65 4.09
C SER A 42 -8.05 -20.36 2.99
N ASP A 43 -8.53 -19.78 1.89
CA ASP A 43 -7.65 -19.21 0.87
C ASP A 43 -6.75 -18.13 1.48
N GLU A 44 -5.49 -18.10 1.04
CA GLU A 44 -4.48 -17.17 1.55
C GLU A 44 -4.15 -16.11 0.51
N CYS A 45 -4.04 -14.85 0.95
CA CYS A 45 -3.45 -13.78 0.15
C CYS A 45 -1.96 -13.70 0.47
N ILE A 46 -1.12 -14.14 -0.47
CA ILE A 46 0.33 -14.16 -0.31
C ILE A 46 0.91 -12.91 -0.98
N PRO A 47 1.46 -11.94 -0.22
CA PRO A 47 2.08 -10.77 -0.80
C PRO A 47 3.36 -11.16 -1.53
N TRP A 48 3.60 -10.57 -2.69
CA TRP A 48 4.84 -10.74 -3.45
C TRP A 48 5.57 -9.42 -3.69
N GLU A 49 4.89 -8.28 -3.52
CA GLU A 49 5.51 -6.96 -3.65
C GLU A 49 4.74 -5.94 -2.77
N LEU A 50 5.48 -5.02 -2.13
CA LEU A 50 4.92 -4.01 -1.23
C LEU A 50 5.61 -2.66 -1.45
N TRP A 51 4.84 -1.68 -1.91
CA TRP A 51 5.27 -0.29 -2.05
C TRP A 51 4.71 0.54 -0.90
N THR A 52 5.57 1.25 -0.17
CA THR A 52 5.13 2.11 0.94
C THR A 52 5.64 3.54 0.74
N ILE A 53 4.72 4.50 0.75
CA ILE A 53 5.00 5.92 0.67
C ILE A 53 4.75 6.53 2.04
N LYS A 54 5.82 7.06 2.64
CA LYS A 54 5.75 7.82 3.90
C LYS A 54 5.54 9.30 3.57
N VAL A 55 4.60 9.92 4.27
CA VAL A 55 4.20 11.31 4.10
C VAL A 55 4.38 12.05 5.41
N ASN A 56 4.97 13.24 5.32
CA ASN A 56 5.05 14.19 6.42
C ASN A 56 4.42 15.50 5.94
N VAL A 57 3.36 15.94 6.61
CA VAL A 57 2.65 17.18 6.30
C VAL A 57 3.33 18.32 7.05
N VAL A 58 3.82 19.30 6.30
CA VAL A 58 4.46 20.49 6.86
C VAL A 58 3.51 21.69 6.79
N ASN A 59 3.52 22.51 7.84
CA ASN A 59 2.84 23.80 7.85
C ASN A 59 3.79 24.88 7.32
N LEU A 60 3.29 25.72 6.42
CA LEU A 60 4.05 26.82 5.81
C LEU A 60 3.49 28.14 6.30
N ALA A 61 4.35 29.11 6.62
CA ALA A 61 3.95 30.35 7.26
C ALA A 61 3.36 31.38 6.28
N ASN A 62 3.74 31.31 4.99
CA ASN A 62 3.37 32.30 3.99
C ASN A 62 3.38 31.74 2.55
N GLU A 63 2.88 32.53 1.60
CA GLU A 63 2.78 32.14 0.19
C GLU A 63 4.14 32.00 -0.49
N GLN A 64 5.16 32.76 -0.06
CA GLN A 64 6.51 32.64 -0.62
C GLN A 64 7.11 31.27 -0.29
N GLU A 65 7.01 30.81 0.96
CA GLU A 65 7.40 29.46 1.38
C GLU A 65 6.59 28.39 0.63
N ARG A 66 5.31 28.65 0.35
CA ARG A 66 4.45 27.76 -0.43
C ARG A 66 4.94 27.57 -1.85
N GLN A 67 5.37 28.63 -2.54
CA GLN A 67 5.92 28.53 -3.89
C GLN A 67 7.26 27.77 -3.90
N ILE A 68 8.16 28.08 -2.96
CA ILE A 68 9.44 27.36 -2.81
C ILE A 68 9.20 25.87 -2.51
N CYS A 69 8.25 25.56 -1.63
CA CYS A 69 7.90 24.19 -1.28
C CYS A 69 7.34 23.44 -2.50
N ARG A 70 6.50 24.08 -3.32
CA ARG A 70 5.95 23.48 -4.54
C ARG A 70 7.04 23.07 -5.53
N GLU A 71 8.04 23.92 -5.74
CA GLU A 71 9.18 23.60 -6.62
C GLU A 71 9.99 22.42 -6.07
N LYS A 72 10.38 22.50 -4.79
CA LYS A 72 11.16 21.43 -4.11
C LYS A 72 10.43 20.08 -4.09
N VAL A 73 9.12 20.09 -3.83
CA VAL A 73 8.30 18.87 -3.87
C VAL A 73 8.24 18.31 -5.30
N GLY A 74 8.15 19.17 -6.31
CA GLY A 74 8.23 18.76 -7.72
C GLY A 74 9.53 18.03 -8.04
N GLU A 75 10.67 18.60 -7.66
CA GLU A 75 11.99 17.96 -7.82
C GLU A 75 12.07 16.62 -7.10
N LYS A 76 11.60 16.56 -5.84
CA LYS A 76 11.59 15.32 -5.05
C LYS A 76 10.68 14.25 -5.66
N LEU A 77 9.54 14.62 -6.23
CA LEU A 77 8.68 13.67 -6.93
C LEU A 77 9.38 13.12 -8.17
N CYS A 78 10.10 13.93 -8.95
CA CYS A 78 10.91 13.46 -10.07
C CYS A 78 11.95 12.41 -9.63
N GLU A 79 12.70 12.70 -8.55
CA GLU A 79 13.64 11.74 -7.96
C GLU A 79 12.94 10.42 -7.56
N LYS A 80 11.74 10.48 -6.98
CA LYS A 80 10.99 9.28 -6.58
C LYS A 80 10.49 8.47 -7.77
N ILE A 81 10.03 9.11 -8.84
CA ILE A 81 9.63 8.41 -10.07
C ILE A 81 10.83 7.69 -10.69
N ILE A 82 11.99 8.35 -10.77
CA ILE A 82 13.23 7.72 -11.25
C ILE A 82 13.57 6.50 -10.38
N ASN A 83 13.52 6.63 -9.06
CA ASN A 83 13.80 5.53 -8.15
C ASN A 83 12.83 4.34 -8.32
N ILE A 84 11.54 4.61 -8.54
CA ILE A 84 10.56 3.54 -8.84
C ILE A 84 10.98 2.80 -10.11
N VAL A 85 11.29 3.53 -11.19
CA VAL A 85 11.71 2.91 -12.47
C VAL A 85 12.99 2.08 -12.31
N GLU A 86 13.97 2.58 -11.56
CA GLU A 86 15.21 1.85 -11.28
C GLU A 86 14.99 0.56 -10.49
N VAL A 87 14.09 0.58 -9.49
CA VAL A 87 13.76 -0.61 -8.69
C VAL A 87 12.95 -1.60 -9.51
N MET A 88 11.97 -1.14 -10.30
CA MET A 88 11.18 -1.97 -11.20
C MET A 88 12.02 -2.67 -12.27
N ASN A 89 13.16 -2.09 -12.67
CA ASN A 89 14.05 -2.69 -13.66
C ASN A 89 14.98 -3.78 -13.08
N ARG A 90 14.89 -4.07 -11.78
CA ARG A 90 15.61 -5.19 -11.17
C ARG A 90 14.91 -6.50 -11.52
N HIS A 91 15.67 -7.57 -11.71
CA HIS A 91 15.11 -8.91 -11.93
C HIS A 91 14.57 -9.48 -10.60
N GLU A 92 13.45 -8.92 -10.13
CA GLU A 92 12.71 -9.40 -8.97
C GLU A 92 11.60 -10.38 -9.40
N TYR A 93 11.03 -11.05 -8.40
CA TYR A 93 10.00 -12.05 -8.63
C TYR A 93 8.76 -11.44 -9.31
N LEU A 94 8.25 -12.13 -10.32
CA LEU A 94 6.91 -11.89 -10.86
C LEU A 94 6.09 -13.19 -10.76
N PRO A 95 4.77 -13.08 -10.47
CA PRO A 95 3.86 -14.21 -10.58
C PRO A 95 3.99 -14.91 -11.94
N LYS A 96 3.96 -16.25 -11.93
CA LYS A 96 3.85 -17.01 -13.18
C LYS A 96 2.53 -16.67 -13.87
N MET A 97 2.56 -16.65 -15.20
CA MET A 97 1.34 -16.45 -15.98
C MET A 97 0.34 -17.58 -15.69
N PRO A 98 -0.89 -17.25 -15.25
CA PRO A 98 -1.87 -18.23 -14.83
C PRO A 98 -2.55 -18.90 -16.03
N THR A 99 -3.16 -20.07 -15.78
CA THR A 99 -4.16 -20.63 -16.70
C THR A 99 -5.48 -19.86 -16.61
N GLN A 100 -6.39 -20.09 -17.56
CA GLN A 100 -7.72 -19.46 -17.55
C GLN A 100 -8.49 -19.69 -16.24
N SER A 101 -8.36 -20.89 -15.63
CA SER A 101 -9.00 -21.23 -14.37
C SER A 101 -8.38 -20.57 -13.13
N GLU A 102 -7.21 -19.96 -13.28
CA GLU A 102 -6.41 -19.39 -12.20
C GLU A 102 -6.21 -17.88 -12.36
N VAL A 103 -6.75 -17.28 -13.42
CA VAL A 103 -6.54 -15.86 -13.74
C VAL A 103 -6.95 -14.95 -12.57
N ASP A 104 -8.06 -15.28 -11.89
CA ASP A 104 -8.57 -14.53 -10.73
C ASP A 104 -7.75 -14.70 -9.44
N ASN A 105 -6.75 -15.59 -9.47
CA ASN A 105 -5.78 -15.76 -8.38
C ASN A 105 -4.57 -14.84 -8.51
N VAL A 106 -4.37 -14.22 -9.67
CA VAL A 106 -3.19 -13.37 -9.96
C VAL A 106 -3.62 -11.96 -10.35
N PHE A 107 -4.70 -11.83 -11.11
CA PHE A 107 -5.18 -10.56 -11.65
C PHE A 107 -6.57 -10.18 -11.13
N ASP A 108 -6.83 -8.89 -11.08
CA ASP A 108 -8.18 -8.35 -10.94
C ASP A 108 -8.86 -8.30 -12.31
N THR A 109 -9.85 -9.17 -12.51
CA THR A 109 -10.62 -9.33 -13.74
C THR A 109 -11.94 -8.56 -13.73
N SER A 110 -12.21 -7.77 -12.68
CA SER A 110 -13.47 -7.02 -12.53
C SER A 110 -13.50 -5.70 -13.32
N LEU A 111 -12.34 -5.23 -13.77
CA LEU A 111 -12.19 -3.97 -14.50
C LEU A 111 -12.32 -4.19 -16.01
N LYS A 112 -13.07 -3.32 -16.69
CA LYS A 112 -13.36 -3.44 -18.13
C LYS A 112 -12.16 -3.17 -19.03
N ASP A 113 -11.33 -2.19 -18.67
CA ASP A 113 -10.34 -1.60 -19.58
C ASP A 113 -8.90 -2.04 -19.31
N VAL A 114 -8.63 -2.56 -18.11
CA VAL A 114 -7.29 -2.93 -17.64
C VAL A 114 -7.38 -4.14 -16.72
N GLN A 115 -6.30 -4.92 -16.63
CA GLN A 115 -6.22 -6.12 -15.80
C GLN A 115 -4.98 -6.03 -14.89
N PRO A 116 -5.03 -5.29 -13.78
CA PRO A 116 -3.91 -5.17 -12.86
C PRO A 116 -3.69 -6.49 -12.11
N TYR A 117 -2.49 -6.70 -11.57
CA TYR A 117 -2.28 -7.70 -10.53
C TYR A 117 -3.22 -7.43 -9.35
N LEU A 118 -3.60 -8.47 -8.63
CA LEU A 118 -4.37 -8.33 -7.40
C LEU A 118 -3.58 -7.45 -6.41
N TYR A 119 -4.25 -6.43 -5.89
CA TYR A 119 -3.65 -5.47 -5.00
C TYR A 119 -4.58 -5.09 -3.85
N LYS A 120 -4.01 -4.61 -2.76
CA LYS A 120 -4.74 -3.92 -1.69
C LYS A 120 -4.00 -2.64 -1.31
N ILE A 121 -4.76 -1.62 -0.94
CA ILE A 121 -4.23 -0.36 -0.43
C ILE A 121 -4.59 -0.25 1.04
N SER A 122 -3.61 0.07 1.87
CA SER A 122 -3.78 0.31 3.29
C SER A 122 -3.02 1.57 3.69
N TYR A 123 -3.41 2.19 4.81
CA TYR A 123 -2.68 3.32 5.36
C TYR A 123 -2.57 3.21 6.87
N GLN A 124 -1.60 3.91 7.42
CA GLN A 124 -1.36 4.04 8.86
C GLN A 124 -1.05 5.50 9.17
N ILE A 125 -1.69 6.04 10.20
CA ILE A 125 -1.32 7.33 10.77
C ILE A 125 -0.34 7.07 11.90
N THR A 126 0.73 7.84 11.96
CA THR A 126 1.81 7.61 12.92
C THR A 126 1.88 8.78 13.90
N ASP A 127 1.75 8.50 15.20
CA ASP A 127 1.84 9.51 16.25
C ASP A 127 3.28 9.77 16.72
N SER A 128 4.26 8.96 16.29
CA SER A 128 5.70 9.14 16.53
C SER A 128 6.51 8.15 15.68
N LEU A 129 7.78 8.44 15.34
CA LEU A 129 8.70 7.49 14.66
C LEU A 129 8.97 6.25 15.55
N GLY A 130 7.98 5.39 15.72
CA GLY A 130 8.10 4.07 16.31
C GLY A 130 8.57 3.09 15.24
N THR A 131 9.63 2.36 15.55
CA THR A 131 10.22 1.27 14.79
C THR A 131 9.13 0.41 14.13
N SER A 132 9.23 0.25 12.80
CA SER A 132 8.36 -0.60 12.00
C SER A 132 8.44 -2.04 12.52
N VAL A 133 7.51 -2.43 13.40
CA VAL A 133 7.30 -3.83 13.77
C VAL A 133 6.33 -4.40 12.74
N THR A 134 6.85 -5.32 11.93
CA THR A 134 6.09 -6.21 11.06
C THR A 134 4.84 -6.67 11.79
N THR A 135 3.66 -6.30 11.27
CA THR A 135 2.39 -6.76 11.82
C THR A 135 2.17 -8.21 11.41
N THR A 136 2.97 -9.12 11.96
CA THR A 136 2.63 -10.54 11.98
C THR A 136 1.36 -10.63 12.82
N MET A 137 0.25 -11.03 12.20
CA MET A 137 -0.98 -11.34 12.93
C MET A 137 -0.66 -12.33 14.06
N ARG A 138 -0.54 -11.85 15.30
CA ARG A 138 -0.70 -12.70 16.47
C ARG A 138 -2.19 -12.99 16.58
N ARG A 139 -2.63 -14.00 15.81
CA ARG A 139 -3.82 -14.77 16.14
C ARG A 139 -3.61 -15.27 17.57
N LEU A 140 -4.28 -14.63 18.51
CA LEU A 140 -4.29 -15.04 19.92
C LEU A 140 -4.81 -16.48 19.96
N ILE A 141 -3.89 -17.42 20.17
CA ILE A 141 -4.23 -18.72 20.75
C ILE A 141 -4.47 -18.40 22.22
N LYS A 142 -5.74 -18.26 22.62
CA LYS A 142 -6.09 -18.23 24.03
C LYS A 142 -7.49 -18.79 24.26
N ASP A 143 -7.49 -19.97 24.86
CA ASP A 143 -8.52 -20.54 25.74
C ASP A 143 -9.83 -21.02 25.13
N THR A 144 -9.82 -22.26 24.59
CA THR A 144 -10.87 -23.25 24.92
C THR A 144 -10.29 -24.68 24.83
N LEU A 145 -9.26 -24.96 25.63
CA LEU A 145 -9.11 -26.29 26.24
C LEU A 145 -9.54 -26.16 27.69
N ALA A 146 -10.86 -26.27 27.89
CA ALA A 146 -11.49 -26.50 29.20
C ALA A 146 -12.94 -26.95 29.01
N LEU A 147 -13.15 -28.12 28.39
CA LEU A 147 -13.76 -29.33 29.00
C LEU A 147 -13.81 -30.44 27.95
#